data_AF-A0A9P1JUU8-F1
#
_entry.id   AF-A0A9P1JUU8-F1
#
_cell.length_a   1.000
_cell.length_b   1.000
_cell.length_c   1.000
_cell.angle_alpha   90.00
_cell.angle_beta   90.00
_cell.angle_gamma   90.00
#
_symmetry.space_group_name_H-M   'P 1'
#
loop_
_entity.id
_entity.type
_entity.pdbx_description
1 polymer ?
#
loop_
_entity_poly.entity_id
_entity_poly.type
_entity_poly.pdbx_seq_one_letter_code
_entity_poly.pdbx_strand_id
1 'polypeptide(L)'
;MKPTPTYANKPTSDNPRDVEAWALAEASRRLIDAGRSPVNEETLRGALQLNQRLWTIFQAAMTEDDCGHPPEVRTNIAALSLLVDRETMARLIDLDVSKLETLISINRSVASGLTARPDAPVQGQPAPAPQAARAPMAPPVSAPDGQPPRQSLRISI
;
A
#
# COMPACT_ATOMS: atom_id res chain seq x y z
N MET A 1 7.61 35.66 -17.31
CA MET A 1 8.02 34.47 -16.54
C MET A 1 6.80 33.90 -15.85
N LYS A 2 6.44 32.63 -16.09
CA LYS A 2 5.37 31.98 -15.32
C LYS A 2 5.92 31.63 -13.94
N PRO A 3 5.20 31.88 -12.84
CA PRO A 3 5.68 31.55 -11.50
C PRO A 3 5.95 30.05 -11.42
N THR A 4 7.14 29.68 -10.96
CA THR A 4 7.41 28.28 -10.62
C THR A 4 6.56 27.96 -9.39
N PRO A 5 5.73 26.91 -9.43
CA PRO A 5 4.90 26.55 -8.29
C PRO A 5 5.80 26.23 -7.10
N THR A 6 5.83 27.13 -6.10
CA THR A 6 6.49 26.90 -4.82
C THR A 6 5.63 25.90 -4.04
N TYR A 7 6.18 24.72 -3.76
CA TYR A 7 5.49 23.75 -2.91
C TYR A 7 5.60 24.19 -1.45
N ALA A 8 4.48 24.55 -0.84
CA ALA A 8 4.42 25.23 0.45
C ALA A 8 4.91 24.42 1.66
N ASN A 9 5.44 23.21 1.49
CA ASN A 9 5.89 22.38 2.62
C ASN A 9 6.90 21.28 2.24
N LYS A 10 7.90 21.61 1.41
CA LYS A 10 8.97 20.63 1.11
C LYS A 10 9.69 20.26 2.41
N PRO A 11 9.79 18.96 2.78
CA PRO A 11 10.53 18.55 3.95
C PRO A 11 12.01 18.89 3.78
N THR A 12 12.64 19.30 4.87
CA THR A 12 14.10 19.41 4.95
C THR A 12 14.63 18.03 5.33
N SER A 13 14.92 17.20 4.32
CA SER A 13 15.64 15.93 4.49
C SER A 13 16.89 15.97 3.61
N ASP A 14 17.99 15.48 4.15
CA ASP A 14 19.26 15.32 3.43
C ASP A 14 19.27 14.04 2.56
N ASN A 15 18.25 13.19 2.71
CA ASN A 15 18.11 11.96 1.93
C ASN A 15 17.22 12.20 0.68
N PRO A 16 17.72 11.99 -0.55
CA PRO A 16 16.95 12.18 -1.77
C PRO A 16 15.69 11.32 -1.83
N ARG A 17 15.72 10.09 -1.28
CA ARG A 17 14.56 9.19 -1.28
C ARG A 17 13.39 9.71 -0.47
N ASP A 18 13.65 10.42 0.63
CA ASP A 18 12.60 11.01 1.46
C ASP A 18 11.92 12.17 0.72
N VAL A 19 12.70 12.96 -0.01
CA VAL A 19 12.20 14.06 -0.84
C VAL A 19 11.34 13.53 -1.99
N GLU A 20 11.78 12.47 -2.65
CA GLU A 20 11.05 11.77 -3.71
C GLU A 20 9.73 11.17 -3.21
N ALA A 21 9.77 10.45 -2.08
CA ALA A 21 8.59 9.88 -1.45
C ALA A 21 7.56 10.96 -1.08
N TRP A 22 8.04 12.07 -0.51
CA TRP A 22 7.19 13.21 -0.21
C TRP A 22 6.58 13.84 -1.47
N ALA A 23 7.35 14.00 -2.54
CA ALA A 23 6.85 14.60 -3.78
C ALA A 23 5.72 13.77 -4.40
N LEU A 24 5.84 12.44 -4.37
CA LEU A 24 4.79 11.51 -4.81
C LEU A 24 3.55 11.59 -3.91
N ALA A 25 3.73 11.66 -2.59
CA ALA A 25 2.63 11.83 -1.65
C ALA A 25 1.88 13.16 -1.87
N GLU A 26 2.60 14.24 -2.12
CA GLU A 26 2.02 15.55 -2.44
C GLU A 26 1.28 15.53 -3.79
N ALA A 27 1.80 14.83 -4.80
CA ALA A 27 1.10 14.63 -6.07
C ALA A 27 -0.23 13.87 -5.87
N SER A 28 -0.23 12.78 -5.09
CA SER A 28 -1.47 12.08 -4.72
C SER A 28 -2.46 12.99 -4.01
N ARG A 29 -2.00 13.79 -3.03
CA ARG A 29 -2.84 14.71 -2.27
C ARG A 29 -3.54 15.71 -3.19
N ARG A 30 -2.80 16.30 -4.14
CA ARG A 30 -3.36 17.27 -5.09
C ARG A 30 -4.36 16.64 -6.06
N LEU A 31 -4.14 15.41 -6.52
CA LEU A 31 -5.11 14.69 -7.35
C LEU A 31 -6.42 14.42 -6.57
N ILE A 32 -6.32 14.04 -5.29
CA ILE A 32 -7.48 13.85 -4.42
C ILE A 32 -8.24 15.16 -4.23
N ASP A 33 -7.53 16.25 -3.92
CA ASP A 33 -8.16 17.55 -3.71
C ASP A 33 -8.83 18.08 -4.99
N ALA A 34 -8.20 17.88 -6.16
CA ALA A 34 -8.80 18.19 -7.44
C ALA A 34 -10.08 17.37 -7.68
N GLY A 35 -10.09 16.08 -7.33
CA GLY A 35 -11.26 15.22 -7.45
C GLY A 35 -12.44 15.63 -6.56
N ARG A 36 -12.20 16.36 -5.45
CA ARG A 36 -13.24 16.90 -4.57
C ARG A 36 -13.92 18.15 -5.14
N SER A 37 -13.29 18.84 -6.09
CA SER A 37 -13.79 20.08 -6.67
C SER A 37 -13.87 19.98 -8.20
N PRO A 38 -14.75 19.11 -8.75
CA PRO A 38 -14.79 18.79 -10.18
C PRO A 38 -15.12 19.97 -11.10
N VAL A 39 -15.72 21.03 -10.56
CA VAL A 39 -16.00 22.28 -11.29
C VAL A 39 -14.74 23.11 -11.59
N ASN A 40 -13.60 22.78 -10.97
CA ASN A 40 -12.36 23.52 -11.14
C ASN A 40 -11.36 22.73 -12.00
N GLU A 41 -11.59 22.75 -13.32
CA GLU A 41 -10.74 22.08 -14.30
C GLU A 41 -9.27 22.54 -14.25
N GLU A 42 -9.02 23.81 -13.94
CA GLU A 42 -7.66 24.34 -13.82
C GLU A 42 -6.88 23.67 -12.69
N THR A 43 -7.55 23.41 -11.56
CA THR A 43 -6.96 22.68 -10.43
C THR A 43 -6.63 21.24 -10.83
N LEU A 44 -7.54 20.57 -11.55
CA LEU A 44 -7.29 19.22 -12.06
C LEU A 44 -6.13 19.19 -13.04
N ARG A 45 -6.13 20.07 -14.05
CA ARG A 45 -5.04 20.18 -15.03
C ARG A 45 -3.71 20.48 -14.34
N GLY A 46 -3.68 21.36 -13.35
CA GLY A 46 -2.49 21.66 -12.56
C GLY A 46 -1.98 20.45 -11.79
N ALA A 47 -2.86 19.67 -11.17
CA ALA A 47 -2.49 18.43 -10.47
C ALA A 47 -1.96 17.36 -11.43
N LEU A 48 -2.60 17.18 -12.59
CA LEU A 48 -2.16 16.24 -13.63
C LEU A 48 -0.81 16.64 -14.24
N GLN A 49 -0.61 17.93 -14.55
CA GLN A 49 0.66 18.42 -15.07
C GLN A 49 1.80 18.28 -14.07
N LEU A 50 1.53 18.50 -12.78
CA LEU A 50 2.49 18.22 -11.73
C LEU A 50 2.87 16.74 -11.72
N ASN A 51 1.87 15.86 -11.74
CA ASN A 51 2.08 14.42 -11.75
C ASN A 51 2.95 13.99 -12.94
N GLN A 52 2.61 14.47 -14.15
CA GLN A 52 3.38 14.24 -15.38
C GLN A 52 4.84 14.66 -15.22
N ARG A 53 5.09 15.89 -14.74
CA ARG A 53 6.44 16.43 -14.57
C ARG A 53 7.26 15.60 -13.59
N LEU A 54 6.64 15.17 -12.49
CA LEU A 54 7.32 14.35 -11.48
C LEU A 54 7.77 13.02 -12.09
N TRP A 55 6.89 12.33 -12.81
CA TRP A 55 7.21 11.05 -13.45
C TRP A 55 8.23 11.17 -14.57
N THR A 56 8.25 12.27 -15.33
CA THR A 56 9.34 12.54 -16.28
C THR A 56 10.70 12.66 -15.60
N ILE A 57 10.76 13.24 -14.39
CA ILE A 57 12.02 13.33 -13.61
C ILE A 57 12.45 11.92 -13.15
N PHE A 58 11.54 11.12 -12.61
CA PHE A 58 11.84 9.73 -12.24
C PHE A 58 12.33 8.91 -13.43
N GLN A 59 11.67 9.02 -14.59
CA GLN A 59 12.08 8.33 -15.79
C GLN A 59 13.49 8.74 -16.23
N ALA A 60 13.80 10.04 -16.24
CA ALA A 60 15.12 10.55 -16.60
C ALA A 60 16.20 9.98 -15.67
N ALA A 61 15.99 10.04 -14.35
CA ALA A 61 16.94 9.52 -13.36
C ALA A 61 17.18 8.01 -13.49
N MET A 62 16.18 7.23 -13.91
CA MET A 62 16.33 5.79 -14.12
C MET A 62 17.06 5.44 -15.43
N THR A 63 17.15 6.37 -16.37
CA THR A 63 17.84 6.19 -17.66
C THR A 63 19.30 6.62 -17.64
N GLU A 64 19.77 7.27 -16.58
CA GLU A 64 21.18 7.65 -16.42
C GLU A 64 22.09 6.41 -16.35
N ASP A 65 23.29 6.53 -16.93
CA ASP A 65 24.25 5.42 -17.05
C ASP A 65 24.83 5.00 -15.69
N ASP A 66 24.90 5.94 -14.73
CA ASP A 66 25.38 5.73 -13.36
C ASP A 66 24.25 5.48 -12.35
N CYS A 67 23.03 5.20 -12.83
CA CYS A 67 21.89 4.91 -11.98
C CYS A 67 22.18 3.70 -11.06
N GLY A 68 22.35 3.95 -9.76
CA GLY A 68 22.70 2.94 -8.76
C GLY A 68 21.57 1.96 -8.38
N HIS A 69 20.45 1.97 -9.09
CA HIS A 69 19.32 1.07 -8.84
C HIS A 69 19.48 -0.28 -9.56
N PRO A 70 19.01 -1.41 -8.96
CA PRO A 70 18.99 -2.70 -9.64
C PRO A 70 18.25 -2.66 -10.98
N PRO A 71 18.67 -3.41 -12.01
CA PRO A 71 18.03 -3.41 -13.34
C PRO A 71 16.51 -3.67 -13.31
N GLU A 72 16.06 -4.54 -12.41
CA GLU A 72 14.64 -4.83 -12.22
C GLU A 72 13.86 -3.62 -11.71
N VAL A 73 14.40 -2.88 -10.74
CA VAL A 73 13.78 -1.65 -10.23
C VAL A 73 13.66 -0.61 -11.35
N ARG A 74 14.73 -0.42 -12.13
CA ARG A 74 14.74 0.50 -13.27
C ARG A 74 13.67 0.13 -14.30
N THR A 75 13.56 -1.17 -14.63
CA THR A 75 12.56 -1.71 -15.56
C THR A 75 11.14 -1.46 -15.05
N ASN A 76 10.90 -1.74 -13.76
CA ASN A 76 9.59 -1.55 -13.13
C ASN A 76 9.19 -0.06 -13.11
N ILE A 77 10.11 0.85 -12.77
CA ILE A 77 9.83 2.30 -12.81
C ILE A 77 9.58 2.78 -14.25
N ALA A 78 10.31 2.28 -15.24
CA ALA A 78 10.05 2.61 -16.65
C ALA A 78 8.65 2.17 -17.10
N ALA A 79 8.23 0.96 -16.72
CA ALA A 79 6.88 0.45 -17.02
C ALA A 79 5.78 1.29 -16.33
N LEU A 80 5.98 1.65 -15.06
CA LEU A 80 5.06 2.53 -14.33
C LEU A 80 4.99 3.94 -14.94
N SER A 81 6.13 4.50 -15.38
CA SER A 81 6.19 5.81 -16.03
C SER A 81 5.32 5.84 -17.29
N LEU A 82 5.41 4.80 -18.12
CA LEU A 82 4.58 4.67 -19.32
C LEU A 82 3.08 4.58 -19.00
N LEU A 83 2.71 3.85 -17.95
CA LEU A 83 1.31 3.78 -17.50
C LEU A 83 0.83 5.15 -17.00
N VAL A 84 1.63 5.83 -16.19
CA VAL A 84 1.30 7.15 -15.66
C VAL A 84 1.15 8.19 -16.76
N ASP A 85 2.03 8.19 -17.75
CA ASP A 85 1.93 9.09 -18.91
C ASP A 85 0.61 8.88 -19.66
N ARG A 86 0.26 7.63 -19.93
CA ARG A 86 -0.99 7.27 -20.64
C ARG A 86 -2.22 7.70 -19.84
N GLU A 87 -2.28 7.38 -18.56
CA GLU A 87 -3.40 7.75 -17.69
C GLU A 87 -3.50 9.27 -17.52
N THR A 88 -2.37 9.95 -17.32
CA THR A 88 -2.34 11.41 -17.17
C THR A 88 -2.82 12.10 -18.44
N MET A 89 -2.37 11.64 -19.62
CA MET A 89 -2.84 12.16 -20.90
C MET A 89 -4.32 11.91 -21.13
N ALA A 90 -4.82 10.71 -20.82
CA ALA A 90 -6.25 10.41 -20.91
C ALA A 90 -7.08 11.35 -20.03
N ARG A 91 -6.63 11.62 -18.79
CA ARG A 91 -7.30 12.56 -17.88
C ARG A 91 -7.19 14.02 -18.31
N LEU A 92 -6.11 14.42 -18.97
CA LEU A 92 -5.99 15.77 -19.53
C LEU A 92 -6.95 16.01 -20.71
N ILE A 93 -7.36 14.94 -21.40
CA ILE A 93 -8.32 14.97 -22.50
C ILE A 93 -9.76 14.94 -21.97
N ASP A 94 -10.10 13.95 -21.13
CA ASP A 94 -11.48 13.73 -20.68
C ASP A 94 -11.87 14.54 -19.43
N LEU A 95 -10.89 15.03 -18.67
CA LEU A 95 -11.06 15.71 -17.38
C LEU A 95 -11.94 14.94 -16.38
N ASP A 96 -11.96 13.62 -16.50
CA ASP A 96 -12.81 12.76 -15.69
C ASP A 96 -12.19 12.50 -14.31
N VAL A 97 -12.68 13.24 -13.31
CA VAL A 97 -12.25 13.11 -11.91
C VAL A 97 -12.54 11.73 -11.30
N SER A 98 -13.46 10.95 -11.86
CA SER A 98 -13.79 9.62 -11.35
C SER A 98 -12.70 8.58 -11.62
N LYS A 99 -11.76 8.91 -12.52
CA LYS A 99 -10.70 8.01 -12.99
C LYS A 99 -9.29 8.39 -12.49
N LEU A 100 -9.21 9.08 -11.35
CA LEU A 100 -7.94 9.48 -10.75
C LEU A 100 -7.30 8.42 -9.83
N GLU A 101 -8.07 7.41 -9.42
CA GLU A 101 -7.63 6.43 -8.40
C GLU A 101 -6.36 5.69 -8.83
N THR A 102 -6.23 5.32 -10.10
CA THR A 102 -5.04 4.65 -10.62
C THR A 102 -3.78 5.49 -10.39
N LEU A 103 -3.81 6.77 -10.74
CA LEU A 103 -2.68 7.70 -10.54
C LEU A 103 -2.36 7.90 -9.05
N ILE A 104 -3.41 8.05 -8.23
CA ILE A 104 -3.28 8.22 -6.78
C ILE A 104 -2.63 7.00 -6.12
N SER A 105 -3.08 5.80 -6.49
CA SER A 105 -2.61 4.52 -5.95
C SER A 105 -1.17 4.24 -6.33
N ILE A 106 -0.79 4.47 -7.58
CA ILE A 106 0.60 4.32 -8.05
C ILE A 106 1.53 5.22 -7.23
N ASN A 107 1.22 6.51 -7.14
CA ASN A 107 2.04 7.46 -6.39
C ASN A 107 2.19 7.07 -4.91
N ARG A 108 1.11 6.66 -4.24
CA ARG A 108 1.15 6.20 -2.84
C ARG A 108 1.98 4.94 -2.65
N SER A 109 1.84 3.98 -3.56
CA SER A 109 2.57 2.71 -3.50
C SER A 109 4.06 2.92 -3.66
N VAL A 110 4.47 3.75 -4.64
CA VAL A 110 5.89 4.09 -4.86
C VAL A 110 6.45 4.91 -3.69
N ALA A 111 5.71 5.91 -3.19
CA ALA A 111 6.11 6.68 -2.02
C ALA A 111 6.34 5.78 -0.79
N SER A 112 5.46 4.81 -0.57
CA SER A 112 5.58 3.83 0.52
C SER A 112 6.82 2.96 0.34
N GLY A 113 7.08 2.49 -0.88
CA GLY A 113 8.28 1.72 -1.21
C GLY A 113 9.59 2.49 -1.01
N LEU A 114 9.62 3.79 -1.33
CA LEU A 114 10.79 4.65 -1.12
C LEU A 114 11.05 4.94 0.37
N THR A 115 9.99 4.99 1.18
CA THR A 115 10.08 5.20 2.64
C THR A 115 10.44 3.91 3.39
N ALA A 116 10.13 2.75 2.81
CA ALA A 116 10.50 1.45 3.38
C ALA A 116 12.03 1.28 3.32
N ARG A 117 12.67 1.26 4.49
CA ARG A 117 14.12 0.98 4.58
C ARG A 117 14.40 -0.47 4.15
N PRO A 118 15.40 -0.73 3.30
CA PRO A 118 15.80 -2.09 2.91
C PRO A 118 16.34 -2.94 4.07
N ASP A 119 16.70 -2.33 5.21
CA ASP A 119 17.35 -3.02 6.32
C ASP A 119 16.39 -3.75 7.29
N ALA A 120 15.10 -3.82 6.99
CA ALA A 120 14.27 -4.82 7.65
C ALA A 120 14.61 -6.18 7.02
N PRO A 121 15.28 -7.11 7.74
CA PRO A 121 15.46 -8.45 7.21
C PRO A 121 14.08 -8.96 6.84
N VAL A 122 13.94 -9.39 5.58
CA VAL A 122 12.82 -10.23 5.15
C VAL A 122 12.93 -11.49 5.98
N GLN A 123 12.35 -11.46 7.19
CA GLN A 123 12.09 -12.66 7.96
C GLN A 123 11.16 -13.46 7.06
N GLY A 124 11.73 -14.48 6.42
CA GLY A 124 10.99 -15.39 5.56
C GLY A 124 9.72 -15.76 6.28
N GLN A 125 8.58 -15.39 5.70
CA GLN A 125 7.31 -15.96 6.10
C GLN A 125 7.53 -17.48 6.06
N PRO A 126 7.41 -18.19 7.19
CA PRO A 126 7.37 -19.62 7.14
C PRO A 126 6.17 -19.95 6.25
N ALA A 127 6.40 -20.74 5.20
CA ALA A 127 5.32 -21.32 4.42
C ALA A 127 4.23 -21.81 5.38
N PRO A 128 2.93 -21.57 5.11
CA PRO A 128 1.89 -22.04 6.00
C PRO A 128 2.03 -23.56 6.12
N ALA A 129 2.31 -24.02 7.33
CA ALA A 129 2.43 -25.44 7.62
C ALA A 129 1.15 -26.15 7.12
N PRO A 130 1.26 -27.33 6.49
CA PRO A 130 0.09 -28.08 6.07
C PRO A 130 -0.78 -28.32 7.30
N GLN A 131 -2.00 -27.79 7.26
CA GLN A 131 -2.93 -27.84 8.37
C GLN A 131 -3.33 -29.30 8.58
N ALA A 132 -2.69 -29.97 9.55
CA ALA A 132 -3.01 -31.33 9.92
C ALA A 132 -4.48 -31.38 10.34
N ALA A 133 -5.24 -32.24 9.65
CA ALA A 133 -6.66 -32.45 9.87
C ALA A 133 -6.96 -32.63 11.37
N ARG A 134 -7.81 -31.77 11.91
CA ARG A 134 -8.37 -31.94 13.26
C ARG A 134 -9.22 -33.22 13.27
N ALA A 135 -8.78 -34.23 14.02
CA ALA A 135 -9.59 -35.40 14.34
C ALA A 135 -10.76 -35.01 15.27
N PRO A 136 -11.95 -35.63 15.16
CA PRO A 136 -13.08 -35.32 16.01
C PRO A 136 -12.91 -35.90 17.42
N MET A 137 -13.33 -35.12 18.41
CA MET A 137 -13.28 -35.42 19.85
C MET A 137 -14.43 -36.35 20.25
N ALA A 138 -14.13 -37.44 20.96
CA ALA A 138 -15.12 -38.34 21.56
C ALA A 138 -15.76 -37.73 22.83
N PRO A 139 -17.00 -38.12 23.23
CA PRO A 139 -17.68 -37.52 24.38
C PRO A 139 -17.19 -38.10 25.72
N PRO A 140 -17.39 -37.38 26.85
CA PRO A 140 -16.90 -37.81 28.15
C PRO A 140 -17.83 -38.83 28.81
N VAL A 141 -17.25 -39.91 29.36
CA VAL A 141 -17.94 -40.86 30.24
C VAL A 141 -18.00 -40.30 31.66
N SER A 142 -19.18 -40.31 32.28
CA SER A 142 -19.39 -39.88 33.67
C SER A 142 -19.02 -40.99 34.65
N ALA A 143 -18.25 -40.67 35.68
CA ALA A 143 -17.95 -41.55 36.81
C ALA A 143 -19.02 -41.41 37.93
N PRO A 144 -19.36 -42.47 38.66
CA PRO A 144 -20.15 -42.38 39.89
C PRO A 144 -19.25 -42.54 41.12
N ASP A 145 -19.57 -41.87 42.24
CA ASP A 145 -19.16 -42.35 43.56
C ASP A 145 -20.05 -41.82 44.70
N GLY A 146 -20.51 -42.76 45.54
CA GLY A 146 -20.70 -42.55 46.98
C GLY A 146 -22.10 -42.21 47.51
N GLN A 147 -22.86 -43.22 47.95
CA GLN A 147 -23.88 -43.07 49.01
C GLN A 147 -23.60 -44.10 50.13
N PRO A 148 -23.53 -43.70 51.42
CA PRO A 148 -23.14 -44.55 52.55
C PRO A 148 -24.36 -45.24 53.24
N PRO A 149 -24.16 -46.08 54.29
CA PRO A 149 -24.94 -47.30 54.51
C PRO A 149 -26.07 -47.19 55.54
N ARG A 150 -27.00 -48.15 55.49
CA ARG A 150 -27.92 -48.50 56.60
C ARG A 150 -28.04 -50.03 56.69
N GLN A 151 -27.55 -50.59 57.79
CA GLN A 151 -27.82 -51.96 58.24
C GLN A 151 -29.17 -52.06 58.97
N SER A 152 -29.63 -53.30 59.16
CA SER A 152 -30.67 -53.81 60.10
C SER A 152 -32.04 -54.05 59.45
N LEU A 153 -32.77 -55.15 59.63
CA LEU A 153 -32.62 -56.41 60.39
C LEU A 153 -33.90 -57.28 60.15
N ARG A 154 -33.77 -58.61 60.31
CA ARG A 154 -34.79 -59.68 60.61
C ARG A 154 -35.66 -60.23 59.46
N ILE A 155 -35.68 -61.55 59.20
CA ILE A 155 -36.37 -62.68 59.91
C ILE A 155 -37.88 -62.40 60.03
N SER A 156 -38.85 -63.27 59.75
CA SER A 156 -38.97 -64.68 59.36
C SER A 156 -40.43 -64.92 58.91
N ILE A 157 -40.67 -66.01 58.17
CA ILE A 157 -41.76 -67.02 58.23
C ILE A 157 -42.00 -67.54 56.81
#